data_AF-A0A535I6P0-F1
#
_entry.id   AF-A0A535I6P0-F1
#
_cell.length_a   1.000
_cell.length_b   1.000
_cell.length_c   1.000
_cell.angle_alpha   90.00
_cell.angle_beta   90.00
_cell.angle_gamma   90.00
#
_symmetry.space_group_name_H-M   'P 1'
#
loop_
_entity.id
_entity.type
_entity.pdbx_description
1 polymer ?
#
loop_
_entity_poly.entity_id
_entity_poly.type
_entity_poly.pdbx_seq_one_letter_code
_entity_poly.pdbx_strand_id
1 'polypeptide(L)'
;MHPSHGFGFVGALSPAFWFSRGAIYDYVEGARFVEGKIYLDNGSRENSAWSMYMLLRDKGYQRGSELFYIRERGAGHHESAWARRLPKALRWLLRQGG
;
A
#
# COMPACT_ATOMS: atom_id res chain seq x y z
N MET A 1 -6.14 -4.11 -22.28
CA MET A 1 -5.37 -2.96 -22.81
C MET A 1 -4.19 -2.76 -21.87
N HIS A 2 -2.95 -2.96 -22.33
CA HIS A 2 -1.75 -2.81 -21.49
C HIS A 2 -1.44 -1.30 -21.37
N PRO A 3 -1.32 -0.69 -20.18
CA PRO A 3 -0.74 0.65 -20.08
C PRO A 3 0.78 0.49 -20.31
N SER A 4 1.27 0.94 -21.46
CA SER A 4 2.64 0.68 -21.91
C SER A 4 3.72 1.62 -21.33
N HIS A 5 3.40 2.55 -20.43
CA HIS A 5 4.38 3.52 -19.88
C HIS A 5 4.13 3.87 -18.39
N GLY A 6 3.80 2.90 -17.53
CA GLY A 6 3.52 3.17 -16.11
C GLY A 6 3.94 2.05 -15.15
N PHE A 7 4.03 2.37 -13.86
CA PHE A 7 4.28 1.40 -12.80
C PHE A 7 3.01 0.59 -12.50
N GLY A 8 3.08 -0.74 -12.59
CA GLY A 8 1.95 -1.65 -12.26
C GLY A 8 1.88 -2.06 -10.79
N PHE A 9 2.93 -1.78 -10.01
CA PHE A 9 3.08 -2.21 -8.62
C PHE A 9 3.48 -1.05 -7.71
N VAL A 10 2.90 -0.99 -6.52
CA VAL A 10 3.23 -0.03 -5.46
C VAL A 10 3.55 -0.78 -4.17
N GLY A 11 4.69 -0.51 -3.56
CA GLY A 11 5.03 -0.97 -2.21
C GLY A 11 5.29 0.22 -1.31
N ALA A 12 4.34 0.54 -0.42
CA ALA A 12 4.48 1.63 0.54
C ALA A 12 4.72 1.06 1.95
N LEU A 13 5.94 1.21 2.45
CA LEU A 13 6.35 0.73 3.77
C LEU A 13 6.34 1.88 4.78
N SER A 14 5.49 1.80 5.80
CA SER A 14 5.27 2.85 6.81
C SER A 14 5.08 4.27 6.22
N PRO A 15 4.11 4.44 5.29
CA PRO A 15 3.92 5.71 4.61
C PRO A 15 3.34 6.78 5.54
N ALA A 16 3.95 7.97 5.48
CA ALA A 16 3.51 9.16 6.21
C ALA A 16 2.31 9.85 5.53
N PHE A 17 1.19 9.13 5.30
CA PHE A 17 0.02 9.72 4.64
C PHE A 17 -0.66 10.86 5.41
N TRP A 18 -0.30 11.07 6.68
CA TRP A 18 -0.72 12.23 7.47
C TRP A 18 -0.08 13.56 7.01
N PHE A 19 1.00 13.49 6.22
CA PHE A 19 1.70 14.67 5.72
C PHE A 19 0.75 15.59 4.95
N SER A 20 1.00 16.90 5.00
CA SER A 20 0.16 17.92 4.36
C SER A 20 -1.32 17.77 4.72
N ARG A 21 -1.62 17.49 6.00
CA ARG A 21 -2.98 17.27 6.52
C ARG A 21 -3.76 16.16 5.81
N GLY A 22 -3.07 15.19 5.21
CA GLY A 22 -3.73 14.09 4.52
C GLY A 22 -4.19 14.41 3.09
N ALA A 23 -3.66 15.44 2.43
CA ALA A 23 -4.03 15.80 1.06
C ALA A 23 -3.95 14.63 0.04
N ILE A 24 -3.13 13.61 0.33
CA ILE A 24 -3.04 12.41 -0.50
C ILE A 24 -4.35 11.59 -0.50
N TYR A 25 -5.13 11.63 0.58
CA TYR A 25 -6.42 10.94 0.65
C TYR A 25 -7.41 11.55 -0.35
N ASP A 26 -7.55 12.87 -0.37
CA ASP A 26 -8.41 13.59 -1.33
C ASP A 26 -7.98 13.32 -2.77
N TYR A 27 -6.65 13.33 -3.01
CA TYR A 27 -6.09 13.02 -4.32
C TYR A 27 -6.45 11.59 -4.77
N VAL A 28 -6.24 10.59 -3.90
CA VAL A 28 -6.54 9.19 -4.21
C VAL A 28 -8.05 8.97 -4.36
N GLU A 29 -8.88 9.64 -3.56
CA GLU A 29 -10.34 9.58 -3.66
C GLU A 29 -10.81 10.08 -5.03
N GLY A 30 -10.32 11.23 -5.49
CA GLY A 30 -10.66 11.80 -6.80
C GLY A 30 -10.00 11.11 -8.01
N ALA A 31 -8.92 10.34 -7.81
CA ALA A 31 -8.22 9.66 -8.89
C ALA A 31 -9.05 8.53 -9.51
N ARG A 32 -8.88 8.26 -10.81
CA ARG A 32 -9.49 7.07 -11.44
C ARG A 32 -8.89 5.78 -10.88
N PHE A 33 -9.68 4.70 -10.88
CA PHE A 33 -9.15 3.36 -10.64
C PHE A 33 -8.13 3.00 -11.73
N VAL A 34 -7.04 2.34 -11.33
CA VAL A 34 -6.00 1.82 -12.23
C VAL A 34 -5.65 0.41 -11.79
N GLU A 35 -5.72 -0.54 -12.73
CA GLU A 35 -5.33 -1.93 -12.50
C GLU A 35 -3.86 -2.02 -12.04
N GLY A 36 -3.61 -2.81 -11.00
CA GLY A 36 -2.28 -2.97 -10.43
C GLY A 36 -2.32 -3.58 -9.04
N LYS A 37 -1.13 -3.79 -8.46
CA LYS A 37 -1.00 -4.30 -7.09
C LYS A 37 -0.47 -3.22 -6.15
N ILE A 38 -1.12 -3.06 -5.01
CA ILE A 38 -0.73 -2.12 -3.97
C ILE A 38 -0.48 -2.90 -2.68
N TYR A 39 0.74 -2.82 -2.19
CA TYR A 39 1.15 -3.27 -0.87
C TYR A 39 1.26 -2.06 0.05
N LEU A 40 0.62 -2.13 1.22
CA LEU A 40 0.72 -1.15 2.29
C LEU A 40 1.17 -1.82 3.58
N ASP A 41 2.03 -1.19 4.36
CA ASP A 41 2.24 -1.59 5.74
C ASP A 41 2.46 -0.42 6.69
N ASN A 42 2.30 -0.68 7.98
CA ASN A 42 2.70 0.24 9.03
C ASN A 42 2.93 -0.48 10.36
N GLY A 43 3.67 0.18 11.25
CA GLY A 43 3.81 -0.25 12.64
C GLY A 43 2.54 0.06 13.44
N SER A 44 2.26 -0.67 14.51
CA SER A 44 0.99 -0.54 15.27
C SER A 44 0.74 0.83 15.90
N ARG A 45 1.74 1.71 15.96
CA ARG A 45 1.66 3.09 16.48
C ARG A 45 1.20 4.11 15.43
N GLU A 46 1.05 3.69 14.18
CA GLU A 46 0.49 4.48 13.09
C GLU A 46 -0.86 3.90 12.65
N ASN A 47 -1.78 4.75 12.19
CA ASN A 47 -3.04 4.31 11.60
C ASN A 47 -3.24 4.82 10.15
N SER A 48 -2.31 5.62 9.62
CA SER A 48 -2.42 6.27 8.32
C SER A 48 -2.61 5.27 7.16
N ALA A 49 -1.84 4.18 7.15
CA ALA A 49 -1.94 3.17 6.09
C ALA A 49 -3.23 2.33 6.17
N TRP A 50 -3.86 2.21 7.34
CA TRP A 50 -5.17 1.55 7.46
C TRP A 50 -6.27 2.37 6.78
N SER A 51 -6.30 3.69 7.00
CA SER A 51 -7.25 4.56 6.32
C SER A 51 -7.08 4.52 4.80
N MET A 52 -5.84 4.49 4.30
CA MET A 52 -5.57 4.37 2.86
C MET A 52 -6.00 3.00 2.33
N TYR A 53 -5.79 1.93 3.09
CA TYR A 53 -6.26 0.59 2.74
C TYR A 53 -7.78 0.55 2.57
N MET A 54 -8.53 1.17 3.48
CA MET A 54 -9.99 1.23 3.39
C MET A 54 -10.44 2.03 2.16
N LEU A 55 -9.84 3.21 1.93
CA LEU A 55 -10.12 4.03 0.75
C LEU A 55 -9.90 3.24 -0.56
N LEU A 56 -8.76 2.54 -0.68
CA LEU A 56 -8.47 1.74 -1.88
C LEU A 56 -9.45 0.56 -2.04
N ARG A 57 -9.92 -0.05 -0.94
CA ARG A 57 -10.99 -1.06 -1.04
C ARG A 57 -12.29 -0.48 -1.58
N ASP A 58 -12.68 0.69 -1.11
CA ASP A 58 -13.90 1.35 -1.57
C ASP A 58 -13.80 1.78 -3.05
N LYS A 59 -12.57 2.04 -3.54
CA LYS A 59 -12.28 2.25 -4.97
C LYS A 59 -12.32 0.98 -5.82
N GLY A 60 -12.48 -0.20 -5.23
CA GLY A 60 -12.65 -1.46 -5.95
C GLY A 60 -11.43 -2.38 -5.97
N TYR A 61 -10.31 -2.04 -5.30
CA TYR A 61 -9.16 -2.94 -5.24
C TYR A 61 -9.47 -4.19 -4.38
N GLN A 62 -9.25 -5.37 -4.94
CA GLN A 62 -9.58 -6.64 -4.30
C GLN A 62 -8.52 -7.07 -3.28
N ARG A 63 -8.97 -7.44 -2.08
CA ARG A 63 -8.09 -7.92 -1.01
C ARG A 63 -7.41 -9.23 -1.43
N GLY A 64 -6.08 -9.24 -1.37
CA GLY A 64 -5.24 -10.43 -1.55
C GLY A 64 -4.75 -10.65 -2.99
N SER A 65 -5.51 -10.20 -4.00
CA SER A 65 -5.11 -10.21 -5.42
C SER A 65 -4.47 -8.88 -5.84
N GLU A 66 -5.06 -7.75 -5.45
CA GLU A 66 -4.66 -6.40 -5.90
C GLU A 66 -4.27 -5.48 -4.74
N LEU A 67 -4.77 -5.73 -3.53
CA LEU A 67 -4.47 -4.94 -2.35
C LEU A 67 -4.07 -5.82 -1.17
N PHE A 68 -2.90 -5.54 -0.60
CA PHE A 68 -2.39 -6.27 0.55
C PHE A 68 -1.90 -5.32 1.64
N TYR A 69 -2.31 -5.58 2.87
CA TYR A 69 -2.02 -4.74 4.03
C TYR A 69 -1.44 -5.55 5.18
N ILE A 70 -0.38 -5.03 5.81
CA ILE A 70 0.17 -5.56 7.04
C ILE A 70 0.21 -4.49 8.12
N ARG A 71 -0.32 -4.82 9.29
CA ARG A 71 -0.05 -4.10 10.53
C ARG A 71 0.92 -4.90 11.39
N GLU A 72 2.12 -4.38 11.62
CA GLU A 72 3.11 -5.05 12.45
C GLU A 72 3.04 -4.57 13.91
N ARG A 73 2.70 -5.48 14.82
CA ARG A 73 2.58 -5.16 16.25
C ARG A 73 3.93 -4.84 16.86
N GLY A 74 4.07 -3.65 17.45
CA GLY A 74 5.27 -3.23 18.18
C GLY A 74 6.42 -2.73 17.30
N ALA A 75 6.27 -2.69 15.97
CA ALA A 75 7.26 -2.08 15.09
C ALA A 75 7.16 -0.54 15.11
N GLY A 76 8.32 0.12 15.16
CA GLY A 76 8.46 1.57 14.98
C GLY A 76 8.84 1.95 13.54
N HIS A 77 9.19 3.22 13.32
CA HIS A 77 9.63 3.72 12.00
C HIS A 77 11.15 3.70 11.93
N HIS A 78 11.71 2.52 11.71
CA HIS A 78 13.15 2.35 11.62
C HIS A 78 13.50 1.27 10.58
N GLU A 79 14.72 1.33 10.04
CA GLU A 79 15.17 0.51 8.92
C GLU A 79 15.03 -0.98 9.18
N SER A 80 15.27 -1.44 10.42
CA SER A 80 15.14 -2.85 10.75
C SER A 80 13.70 -3.37 10.68
N ALA A 81 12.68 -2.52 10.91
CA ALA A 81 11.28 -2.89 10.70
C ALA A 81 10.94 -2.97 9.21
N TRP A 82 11.53 -2.11 8.37
CA TRP A 82 11.37 -2.17 6.92
C TRP A 82 12.07 -3.39 6.34
N ALA A 83 13.30 -3.68 6.77
CA ALA A 83 14.07 -4.83 6.32
C ALA A 83 13.35 -6.16 6.58
N ARG A 84 12.60 -6.26 7.69
CA ARG A 84 11.80 -7.46 8.01
C ARG A 84 10.56 -7.61 7.10
N ARG A 85 9.95 -6.50 6.68
CA ARG A 85 8.70 -6.49 5.88
C ARG A 85 8.95 -6.52 4.38
N LEU A 86 10.05 -5.91 3.91
CA LEU A 86 10.40 -5.80 2.50
C LEU A 86 10.40 -7.14 1.74
N PRO A 87 10.98 -8.25 2.26
CA PRO A 87 10.95 -9.53 1.55
C PRO A 87 9.53 -10.05 1.31
N LYS A 88 8.60 -9.81 2.24
CA LYS A 88 7.20 -10.22 2.08
C LYS A 88 6.47 -9.34 1.07
N ALA A 89 6.73 -8.03 1.10
CA ALA A 89 6.19 -7.08 0.12
C ALA A 89 6.61 -7.46 -1.31
N LEU A 90 7.91 -7.66 -1.54
CA LEU A 90 8.45 -8.00 -2.86
C LEU A 90 7.92 -9.35 -3.37
N ARG A 91 7.90 -10.39 -2.51
CA ARG A 91 7.35 -11.70 -2.91
C ARG A 91 5.89 -11.62 -3.32
N TRP A 92 5.07 -10.82 -2.65
CA TRP A 92 3.66 -10.68 -3.00
C TRP A 92 3.47 -9.87 -4.28
N LEU A 93 4.15 -8.72 -4.42
CA LEU A 93 4.07 -7.86 -5.60
C LEU A 93 4.49 -8.60 -6.88
N LEU A 94 5.63 -9.29 -6.82
CA LEU A 94 6.26 -9.93 -7.99
C LEU A 94 5.75 -11.34 -8.28
N ARG A 95 4.87 -11.91 -7.44
CA ARG A 95 4.26 -13.21 -7.73
C ARG A 95 3.43 -13.11 -9.01
N GLN A 96 3.79 -13.86 -10.04
CA GLN A 96 2.96 -13.99 -11.24
C GLN A 96 1.62 -14.65 -10.88
N GLY A 97 0.54 -14.22 -11.53
CA GLY A 97 -0.78 -14.84 -11.34
C GLY A 97 -0.70 -16.33 -11.65
N GLY A 98 -1.30 -17.15 -10.79
CA GLY A 98 -1.60 -18.55 -11.10
C GLY A 98 -2.91 -18.65 -11.86
#